data_AF-A0A9P8UKZ6-F1
#
_entry.id   AF-A0A9P8UKZ6-F1
#
_cell.length_a   1.000
_cell.length_b   1.000
_cell.length_c   1.000
_cell.angle_alpha   90.00
_cell.angle_beta   90.00
_cell.angle_gamma   90.00
#
_symmetry.space_group_name_H-M   'P 1'
#
loop_
_entity.id
_entity.type
_entity.pdbx_description
1 polymer ?
#
loop_
_entity_poly.entity_id
_entity_poly.type
_entity_poly.pdbx_seq_one_letter_code
_entity_poly.pdbx_strand_id
1 'polypeptide(L)'
;MPPRGPGLPEVMKARISELRSLGWSPNRIHKKHPDIKLSTIKSYITREAAIARRATDHTPSKRGPKRKLTEEDRDRIYDIIYHEDPHIKHRDLLQEVDDKVKLTSLRNLLREMGKRK
;
A
#
# COMPACT_ATOMS: atom_id res chain seq x y z
N MET A 1 -1.18 9.23 17.94
CA MET A 1 -2.58 9.03 17.49
C MET A 1 -3.09 7.75 18.13
N PRO A 2 -4.27 7.76 18.79
CA PRO A 2 -4.84 6.54 19.33
C PRO A 2 -5.13 5.54 18.19
N PRO A 3 -5.02 4.23 18.44
CA PRO A 3 -5.40 3.22 17.46
C PRO A 3 -6.86 3.43 17.07
N ARG A 4 -7.14 3.46 15.76
CA ARG A 4 -8.53 3.53 15.30
C ARG A 4 -9.22 2.26 15.80
N GLY A 5 -10.34 2.42 16.52
CA GLY A 5 -11.12 1.30 17.05
C GLY A 5 -11.58 0.33 15.95
N PRO A 6 -12.17 -0.81 16.32
CA PRO A 6 -12.66 -1.80 15.37
C PRO A 6 -13.54 -1.11 14.31
N GLY A 7 -13.26 -1.40 13.04
CA GLY A 7 -14.02 -0.84 11.92
C GLY A 7 -15.49 -1.25 11.95
N LEU A 8 -16.29 -0.68 11.05
CA LEU A 8 -17.69 -1.09 10.90
C LEU A 8 -17.80 -2.61 10.70
N PRO A 9 -18.72 -3.29 11.40
CA PRO A 9 -19.03 -4.70 11.14
C PRO A 9 -19.47 -4.89 9.68
N GLU A 10 -19.15 -6.06 9.09
CA GLU A 10 -19.47 -6.34 7.68
C GLU A 10 -20.98 -6.26 7.39
N VAL A 11 -21.80 -6.76 8.31
CA VAL A 11 -23.27 -6.66 8.24
C VAL A 11 -23.74 -5.20 8.15
N MET A 12 -23.11 -4.29 8.89
CA MET A 12 -23.45 -2.88 8.87
C MET A 12 -23.00 -2.18 7.59
N LYS A 13 -21.86 -2.59 7.02
CA LYS A 13 -21.42 -2.10 5.70
C LYS A 13 -22.44 -2.46 4.62
N ALA A 14 -22.86 -3.73 4.57
CA ALA A 14 -23.87 -4.20 3.63
C ALA A 14 -25.19 -3.43 3.80
N ARG A 15 -25.62 -3.22 5.04
CA ARG A 15 -26.84 -2.46 5.33
C ARG A 15 -26.75 -1.00 4.87
N ILE A 16 -25.61 -0.33 5.09
CA ILE A 16 -25.42 1.06 4.63
C ILE A 16 -25.40 1.11 3.09
N SER A 17 -24.73 0.16 2.44
CA SER A 17 -24.69 0.07 0.97
C SER A 17 -26.11 -0.12 0.39
N GLU A 18 -26.90 -1.03 0.94
CA GLU A 18 -28.30 -1.25 0.55
C GLU A 18 -29.15 0.01 0.73
N LEU A 19 -29.10 0.65 1.91
CA LEU A 19 -29.84 1.89 2.16
C LEU A 19 -29.40 3.01 1.21
N ARG A 20 -28.12 3.04 0.84
CA ARG A 20 -27.60 4.02 -0.10
C ARG A 20 -28.10 3.77 -1.53
N SER A 21 -28.19 2.51 -1.96
CA SER A 21 -28.81 2.11 -3.23
C SER A 21 -30.30 2.48 -3.30
N LEU A 22 -31.00 2.45 -2.17
CA LEU A 22 -32.38 2.96 -2.04
C LEU A 22 -32.47 4.50 -2.01
N GLY A 23 -31.37 5.23 -2.19
CA GLY A 23 -31.35 6.70 -2.24
C GLY A 23 -31.35 7.38 -0.87
N TRP A 24 -31.10 6.67 0.23
CA TRP A 24 -31.11 7.29 1.56
C TRP A 24 -29.92 8.24 1.75
N SER A 25 -30.19 9.38 2.40
CA SER A 25 -29.16 10.32 2.80
C SER A 25 -28.39 9.81 4.04
N PRO A 26 -27.11 10.16 4.22
CA PRO A 26 -26.33 9.75 5.39
C PRO A 26 -26.99 10.14 6.73
N ASN A 27 -27.64 11.31 6.77
CA ASN A 27 -28.38 11.77 7.94
C ASN A 27 -29.61 10.88 8.22
N ARG A 28 -30.30 10.42 7.19
CA ARG A 28 -31.44 9.50 7.32
C ARG A 28 -30.99 8.10 7.77
N ILE A 29 -29.84 7.63 7.28
CA ILE A 29 -29.24 6.37 7.73
C ILE A 29 -28.85 6.45 9.20
N HIS A 30 -28.22 7.56 9.64
CA HIS A 30 -27.87 7.76 11.05
C HIS A 30 -29.09 7.82 11.97
N LYS A 31 -30.19 8.45 11.54
CA LYS A 31 -31.45 8.43 12.31
C LYS A 31 -31.99 7.01 12.53
N LYS A 32 -31.77 6.09 11.58
CA LYS A 32 -32.17 4.69 11.68
C LYS A 32 -31.15 3.82 12.45
N HIS A 33 -29.88 4.20 12.39
CA HIS A 33 -28.76 3.54 13.03
C HIS A 33 -27.96 4.54 13.89
N PRO A 34 -28.52 5.00 15.03
CA PRO A 34 -27.88 6.01 15.87
C PRO A 34 -26.64 5.48 16.59
N ASP A 35 -26.53 4.16 16.73
CA ASP A 35 -25.35 3.42 17.21
C ASP A 35 -24.10 3.69 16.35
N ILE A 36 -24.28 4.01 15.08
CA ILE A 36 -23.20 4.34 14.16
C ILE A 36 -23.05 5.85 14.05
N LYS A 37 -21.86 6.36 14.40
CA LYS A 37 -21.54 7.78 14.24
C LYS A 37 -21.74 8.23 12.78
N LEU A 38 -22.37 9.39 12.60
CA LEU A 38 -22.62 9.98 11.29
C LEU A 38 -21.33 10.15 10.46
N SER A 39 -20.22 10.51 11.10
CA SER A 39 -18.91 10.64 10.45
C SER A 39 -18.45 9.32 9.83
N THR A 40 -18.70 8.20 10.51
CA THR A 40 -18.37 6.87 10.03
C THR A 40 -19.21 6.47 8.83
N ILE A 41 -20.52 6.77 8.84
CA ILE A 41 -21.41 6.52 7.69
C ILE A 41 -20.93 7.32 6.46
N LYS A 42 -20.66 8.62 6.63
CA LYS A 42 -20.15 9.49 5.55
C LYS A 42 -18.82 8.96 5.00
N SER A 43 -17.87 8.66 5.88
CA SER A 43 -16.56 8.15 5.48
C SER A 43 -16.66 6.81 4.74
N TYR A 44 -17.56 5.92 5.17
CA TYR A 44 -17.78 4.64 4.51
C TYR A 44 -18.30 4.85 3.09
N ILE A 45 -19.37 5.65 2.91
CA ILE A 45 -19.97 5.94 1.60
C ILE A 45 -18.94 6.57 0.65
N THR A 46 -18.15 7.54 1.11
CA THR A 46 -17.09 8.15 0.28
C THR A 46 -16.03 7.13 -0.13
N ARG A 47 -15.63 6.24 0.79
CA ARG A 47 -14.62 5.21 0.50
C ARG A 47 -15.14 4.17 -0.47
N GLU A 48 -16.38 3.73 -0.30
CA GLU A 48 -17.06 2.79 -1.19
C GLU A 48 -17.16 3.36 -2.61
N ALA A 49 -17.61 4.61 -2.76
CA ALA A 49 -17.65 5.29 -4.06
C ALA A 49 -16.25 5.43 -4.69
N ALA A 50 -15.22 5.72 -3.90
CA ALA A 50 -13.84 5.78 -4.38
C ALA A 50 -13.31 4.42 -4.83
N ILE A 51 -13.66 3.33 -4.13
CA ILE A 51 -13.29 1.97 -4.50
C ILE A 51 -13.99 1.58 -5.81
N ALA A 52 -15.30 1.86 -5.94
CA ALA A 52 -16.05 1.59 -7.16
C ALA A 52 -15.45 2.30 -8.38
N ARG A 53 -15.06 3.57 -8.24
CA ARG A 53 -14.34 4.32 -9.29
C ARG A 53 -12.97 3.71 -9.62
N ARG A 54 -12.23 3.25 -8.62
CA ARG A 54 -10.94 2.57 -8.83
C ARG A 54 -11.05 1.15 -9.37
N ALA A 55 -12.24 0.55 -9.33
CA ALA A 55 -12.47 -0.74 -9.98
C ALA A 55 -12.64 -0.55 -11.49
N THR A 56 -13.18 0.60 -11.92
CA THR A 56 -13.30 0.97 -13.34
C THR A 56 -12.04 1.63 -13.87
N ASP A 57 -11.37 2.44 -13.07
CA ASP A 57 -10.08 3.04 -13.40
C ASP A 57 -8.96 2.14 -12.90
N HIS A 58 -8.17 1.54 -13.80
CA HIS A 58 -6.90 0.81 -13.51
C HIS A 58 -5.81 1.68 -12.83
N THR A 59 -6.19 2.67 -12.01
CA THR A 59 -5.29 3.46 -11.19
C THR A 59 -4.47 2.52 -10.30
N PRO A 60 -3.13 2.50 -10.45
CA PRO A 60 -2.29 1.67 -9.60
C PRO A 60 -2.53 2.03 -8.14
N SER A 61 -2.67 1.01 -7.28
CA SER A 61 -2.64 1.20 -5.83
C SER A 61 -1.45 2.12 -5.48
N LYS A 62 -1.65 3.07 -4.56
CA LYS A 62 -0.62 4.05 -4.17
C LYS A 62 0.69 3.29 -3.90
N ARG A 63 1.62 3.34 -4.86
CA ARG A 63 2.96 2.78 -4.68
C ARG A 63 3.50 3.45 -3.42
N GLY A 64 4.13 2.66 -2.56
CA GLY A 64 4.75 3.17 -1.35
C GLY A 64 5.73 4.32 -1.65
N PRO A 65 6.29 4.94 -0.61
CA PRO A 65 7.30 5.98 -0.80
C PRO A 65 8.36 5.55 -1.82
N LYS A 66 8.80 6.49 -2.67
CA LYS A 66 9.81 6.24 -3.70
C LYS A 66 10.99 5.49 -3.09
N ARG A 67 11.42 4.40 -3.75
CA ARG A 67 12.59 3.63 -3.32
C ARG A 67 13.80 4.56 -3.35
N LYS A 68 14.68 4.44 -2.36
CA LYS A 68 15.92 5.23 -2.28
C LYS A 68 16.92 4.88 -3.39
N LEU A 69 16.84 3.65 -3.88
CA LEU A 69 17.64 3.14 -4.97
C LEU A 69 16.93 3.46 -6.30
N THR A 70 17.63 4.09 -7.23
CA THR A 70 17.10 4.34 -8.58
C THR A 70 17.04 3.03 -9.37
N GLU A 71 16.39 3.05 -10.53
CA GLU A 71 16.40 1.88 -11.44
C GLU A 71 17.82 1.60 -11.95
N GLU A 72 18.56 2.65 -12.32
CA GLU A 72 19.96 2.55 -12.77
C GLU A 72 20.89 1.92 -11.71
N ASP A 73 20.75 2.31 -10.44
CA ASP A 73 21.54 1.73 -9.36
C ASP A 73 21.21 0.23 -9.17
N ARG A 74 19.98 -0.20 -9.48
CA ARG A 74 19.61 -1.63 -9.45
C ARG A 74 20.23 -2.36 -10.62
N ASP A 75 20.17 -1.79 -11.83
CA ASP A 75 20.78 -2.39 -13.02
C ASP A 75 22.27 -2.60 -12.85
N ARG A 76 22.99 -1.65 -12.23
CA ARG A 76 24.41 -1.85 -11.87
C ARG A 76 24.61 -3.02 -10.91
N ILE A 77 23.80 -3.12 -9.86
CA ILE A 77 23.83 -4.26 -8.93
C ILE A 77 23.53 -5.58 -9.66
N TYR A 78 22.60 -5.58 -10.62
CA TYR A 78 22.33 -6.75 -11.46
C TYR A 78 23.55 -7.12 -12.29
N ASP A 79 24.16 -6.16 -12.98
CA ASP A 79 25.30 -6.41 -13.86
C ASP A 79 26.48 -7.03 -13.08
N ILE A 80 26.82 -6.46 -11.93
CA ILE A 80 27.89 -6.97 -11.07
C ILE A 80 27.61 -8.41 -10.59
N ILE A 81 26.38 -8.71 -10.19
CA ILE A 81 26.03 -10.03 -9.63
C ILE A 81 25.97 -11.12 -10.71
N TYR A 82 25.53 -10.77 -11.92
CA TYR A 82 25.29 -11.75 -12.99
C TYR A 82 26.43 -11.85 -13.99
N HIS A 83 27.14 -10.75 -14.26
CA HIS A 83 28.13 -10.67 -15.32
C HIS A 83 29.57 -10.54 -14.80
N GLU A 84 29.80 -9.90 -13.66
CA GLU A 84 31.15 -9.68 -13.15
C GLU A 84 31.56 -10.70 -12.06
N ASP A 85 30.97 -10.61 -10.87
CA ASP A 85 31.39 -11.40 -9.71
C ASP A 85 30.18 -11.90 -8.89
N PRO A 86 29.80 -13.18 -9.09
CA PRO A 86 28.71 -13.80 -8.33
C PRO A 86 29.00 -13.97 -6.84
N HIS A 87 30.24 -13.79 -6.37
CA HIS A 87 30.71 -13.97 -4.99
C HIS A 87 31.03 -12.66 -4.26
N ILE A 88 30.83 -11.50 -4.89
CA ILE A 88 31.04 -10.17 -4.30
C ILE A 88 30.40 -10.03 -2.91
N LYS A 89 31.11 -9.38 -1.98
CA LYS A 89 30.61 -9.12 -0.64
C LYS A 89 29.64 -7.94 -0.66
N HIS A 90 28.69 -7.95 0.27
CA HIS A 90 27.69 -6.89 0.33
C HIS A 90 28.26 -5.50 0.61
N ARG A 91 29.44 -5.38 1.25
CA ARG A 91 30.09 -4.09 1.49
C ARG A 91 30.58 -3.47 0.18
N ASP A 92 31.25 -4.26 -0.64
CA ASP A 92 31.78 -3.80 -1.93
C ASP A 92 30.61 -3.42 -2.87
N LEU A 93 29.53 -4.21 -2.85
CA LEU A 93 28.30 -3.90 -3.60
C LEU A 93 27.60 -2.59 -3.14
N LEU A 94 27.78 -2.18 -1.88
CA LEU A 94 27.27 -0.88 -1.40
C LEU A 94 28.13 0.28 -1.90
N GLN A 95 29.44 0.08 -1.97
CA GLN A 95 30.38 1.09 -2.43
C GLN A 95 30.13 1.45 -3.91
N GLU A 96 29.79 0.46 -4.74
CA GLU A 96 29.41 0.67 -6.16
C GLU A 96 28.16 1.54 -6.35
N VAL A 97 27.30 1.62 -5.33
CA VAL A 97 26.12 2.49 -5.32
C VAL A 97 26.26 3.66 -4.36
N ASP A 98 27.50 4.07 -4.04
CA ASP A 98 27.82 5.24 -3.21
C ASP A 98 27.15 5.22 -1.84
N ASP A 99 27.01 4.03 -1.23
CA ASP A 99 26.40 3.81 0.09
C ASP A 99 25.02 4.49 0.28
N LYS A 100 24.30 4.74 -0.82
CA LYS A 100 22.98 5.41 -0.82
C LYS A 100 21.93 4.69 0.03
N VAL A 101 22.14 3.39 0.25
CA VAL A 101 21.24 2.51 0.99
C VAL A 101 21.99 1.76 2.08
N LYS A 102 21.28 1.40 3.15
CA LYS A 102 21.84 0.55 4.21
C LYS A 102 21.97 -0.89 3.72
N LEU A 103 22.89 -1.65 4.32
CA LEU A 103 23.07 -3.09 4.08
C LEU A 103 21.77 -3.90 4.16
N THR A 104 20.86 -3.55 5.07
CA THR A 104 19.54 -4.18 5.19
C THR A 104 18.65 -3.95 3.97
N SER A 105 18.71 -2.77 3.36
CA SER A 105 17.97 -2.47 2.13
C SER A 105 18.53 -3.25 0.94
N LEU A 106 19.86 -3.35 0.84
CA LEU A 106 20.53 -4.18 -0.17
C LEU A 106 20.18 -5.65 -0.02
N ARG A 107 20.18 -6.19 1.21
CA ARG A 107 19.74 -7.58 1.47
C ARG A 107 18.29 -7.82 1.08
N ASN A 108 17.39 -6.86 1.35
CA ASN A 108 16.01 -6.97 0.92
C ASN A 108 15.88 -6.98 -0.60
N LEU A 109 16.66 -6.15 -1.30
CA LEU A 109 16.75 -6.16 -2.75
C LEU A 109 17.24 -7.52 -3.27
N LEU A 110 18.34 -8.06 -2.74
CA LEU A 110 18.86 -9.38 -3.11
C LEU A 110 17.83 -10.50 -2.89
N ARG A 111 17.03 -10.42 -1.80
CA ARG A 111 15.92 -11.34 -1.54
C ARG A 111 14.78 -11.18 -2.54
N GLU A 112 14.40 -9.96 -2.91
CA GLU A 112 13.44 -9.71 -4.01
C GLU A 112 13.92 -10.34 -5.32
N MET A 113 15.24 -10.34 -5.56
CA MET A 113 15.89 -10.90 -6.75
C MET A 113 16.11 -12.42 -6.67
N GLY A 114 15.65 -13.10 -5.61
CA GLY A 114 15.84 -14.54 -5.43
C GLY A 114 17.27 -14.98 -5.10
N LYS A 115 18.22 -14.03 -4.95
CA LYS A 115 19.60 -14.30 -4.55
C LYS A 115 19.68 -14.29 -3.02
N ARG A 116 19.41 -15.45 -2.42
CA ARG A 116 19.70 -15.69 -0.99
C ARG A 116 21.20 -15.98 -0.84
N LYS A 117 21.99 -14.92 -0.73
CA LYS A 117 23.31 -14.99 -0.10
C LYS A 117 23.17 -14.78 1.41
#